data_AF-A0A847BFD6-F1
#
_entry.id   AF-A0A847BFD6-F1
#
_cell.length_a   1.000
_cell.length_b   1.000
_cell.length_c   1.000
_cell.angle_alpha   90.00
_cell.angle_beta   90.00
_cell.angle_gamma   90.00
#
_symmetry.space_group_name_H-M   'P 1'
#
loop_
_entity.id
_entity.type
_entity.pdbx_description
1 polymer ?
#
loop_
_entity_poly.entity_id
_entity_poly.type
_entity_poly.pdbx_seq_one_letter_code
_entity_poly.pdbx_strand_id
1 'polypeptide(L)'
;RLNGCGVAGTLREALMQRLSIAEVTLGPEVLQEAESVWLGNSVQGLWPVVRLDDSEGVRQRSWVLKASQRVLQREAHALLGYPAIGEEGECCDW
;
A
#
# COMPACT_ATOMS: atom_id res chain seq x y z
N ARG A 1 -5.67 -13.66 12.39
CA ARG A 1 -7.13 -14.03 12.35
C ARG A 1 -7.85 -12.74 12.01
N LEU A 2 -8.56 -12.67 10.89
CA LEU A 2 -9.12 -11.41 10.35
C LEU A 2 -10.36 -11.01 11.12
N ASN A 3 -10.16 -10.42 12.29
CA ASN A 3 -11.22 -9.75 13.03
C ASN A 3 -11.25 -8.29 12.57
N GLY A 4 -12.16 -7.98 11.65
CA GLY A 4 -12.38 -6.62 11.13
C GLY A 4 -12.43 -6.59 9.62
N CYS A 5 -13.51 -7.07 9.00
CA CYS A 5 -13.90 -6.94 7.58
C CYS A 5 -12.83 -7.18 6.47
N GLY A 6 -11.60 -7.54 6.82
CA GLY A 6 -10.50 -7.74 5.91
C GLY A 6 -10.65 -9.10 5.25
N VAL A 7 -10.64 -9.12 3.93
CA VAL A 7 -10.51 -10.36 3.17
C VAL A 7 -9.09 -10.90 3.39
N ALA A 8 -8.93 -12.22 3.50
CA ALA A 8 -7.62 -12.86 3.46
C ALA A 8 -7.02 -12.64 2.08
N GLY A 9 -6.36 -11.50 1.91
CA GLY A 9 -5.80 -11.09 0.63
C GLY A 9 -4.65 -12.00 0.26
N THR A 10 -4.79 -12.74 -0.84
CA THR A 10 -3.72 -13.57 -1.42
C THR A 10 -2.45 -12.76 -1.70
N LEU A 11 -2.60 -11.49 -2.10
CA LEU A 11 -1.48 -10.57 -2.28
C LEU A 11 -0.76 -10.27 -0.96
N ARG A 12 -1.52 -10.07 0.13
CA ARG A 12 -0.96 -9.81 1.46
C ARG A 12 -0.12 -10.98 1.96
N GLU A 13 -0.66 -12.20 1.83
CA GLU A 13 0.07 -13.42 2.20
C GLU A 13 1.35 -13.60 1.37
N ALA A 14 1.27 -13.40 0.05
CA ALA A 14 2.42 -13.48 -0.84
C ALA A 14 3.50 -12.42 -0.53
N LEU A 15 3.10 -11.20 -0.18
CA LEU A 15 4.02 -10.14 0.24
C LEU A 15 4.71 -10.46 1.56
N MET A 16 3.98 -10.98 2.55
CA MET A 16 4.55 -11.39 3.84
C MET A 16 5.55 -12.55 3.72
N GLN A 17 5.44 -13.39 2.69
CA GLN A 17 6.41 -14.45 2.42
C GLN A 17 7.73 -13.92 1.82
N ARG A 18 7.68 -12.77 1.14
CA ARG A 18 8.83 -12.19 0.41
C ARG A 18 9.53 -11.08 1.19
N LEU A 19 8.76 -10.38 2.01
CA LEU A 19 9.19 -9.17 2.72
C LEU A 19 9.02 -9.36 4.23
N SER A 20 9.80 -8.62 5.00
CA SER A 20 9.68 -8.58 6.47
C SER A 20 8.45 -7.77 6.89
N ILE A 21 7.25 -8.30 6.65
CA ILE A 21 5.97 -7.70 7.01
C ILE A 21 5.36 -8.48 8.18
N ALA A 22 5.07 -7.78 9.28
CA ALA A 22 4.36 -8.34 10.43
C ALA A 22 2.87 -7.96 10.38
N GLU A 23 2.00 -8.93 10.64
CA GLU A 23 0.57 -8.67 10.87
C GLU A 23 0.37 -8.26 12.33
N VAL A 24 -0.26 -7.08 12.53
CA VAL A 24 -0.61 -6.54 13.85
C VAL A 24 -2.06 -6.06 13.84
N THR A 25 -2.68 -5.98 15.03
CA THR A 25 -4.00 -5.38 15.21
C THR A 25 -3.84 -4.07 15.94
N LEU A 26 -4.22 -2.96 15.30
CA LEU A 26 -4.11 -1.60 15.80
C LEU A 26 -5.40 -0.83 15.51
N GLY A 27 -5.71 0.18 16.32
CA GLY A 27 -6.81 1.09 16.03
C GLY A 27 -6.44 2.13 14.96
N PRO A 28 -7.42 2.90 14.45
CA PRO A 28 -7.21 3.89 13.39
C PRO A 28 -6.21 4.99 13.76
N GLU A 29 -5.98 5.24 15.04
CA GLU A 29 -4.99 6.18 15.56
C GLU A 29 -3.57 5.93 15.02
N VAL A 30 -3.21 4.67 14.67
CA VAL A 30 -1.89 4.38 14.09
C VAL A 30 -1.65 5.11 12.77
N LEU A 31 -2.71 5.44 12.02
CA LEU A 31 -2.58 6.20 10.77
C LEU A 31 -2.01 7.60 11.04
N GLN A 32 -2.19 8.14 12.26
CA GLN A 32 -1.61 9.41 12.69
C GLN A 32 -0.15 9.30 13.13
N GLU A 33 0.42 8.10 13.19
CA GLU A 33 1.81 7.89 13.58
C GLU A 33 2.62 7.28 12.43
N ALA A 34 1.96 6.56 11.53
CA ALA A 34 2.58 5.90 10.39
C ALA A 34 3.40 6.88 9.52
N GLU A 35 4.67 6.54 9.29
CA GLU A 35 5.53 7.26 8.35
C GLU A 35 4.99 7.17 6.92
N SER A 36 4.31 6.08 6.58
CA SER A 36 3.79 5.80 5.24
C SER A 36 2.65 4.79 5.32
N VAL A 37 1.69 4.92 4.41
CA VAL A 37 0.52 4.04 4.34
C VAL A 37 0.34 3.58 2.90
N TRP A 38 -0.03 2.31 2.72
CA TRP A 38 -0.41 1.76 1.43
C TRP A 38 -1.79 1.12 1.53
N LEU A 39 -2.58 1.28 0.49
CA LEU A 39 -3.80 0.52 0.27
C LEU A 39 -3.50 -0.57 -0.76
N GLY A 40 -3.98 -1.80 -0.55
CA GLY A 40 -3.74 -2.87 -1.49
C GLY A 40 -4.88 -3.85 -1.64
N ASN A 41 -4.96 -4.44 -2.84
CA ASN A 41 -5.88 -5.53 -3.16
C ASN A 41 -5.25 -6.46 -4.23
N SER A 42 -5.74 -7.69 -4.33
CA SER A 42 -5.19 -8.67 -5.29
C SER A 42 -5.55 -8.41 -6.76
N VAL A 43 -6.32 -7.36 -7.05
CA VAL A 43 -6.75 -7.03 -8.43
C VAL A 43 -5.80 -6.04 -9.07
N GLN A 44 -5.41 -4.99 -8.35
CA GLN A 44 -4.66 -3.87 -8.92
C GLN A 44 -3.45 -3.43 -8.06
N GLY A 45 -3.09 -4.21 -7.04
CA GLY A 45 -1.77 -4.14 -6.41
C GLY A 45 -1.75 -3.30 -5.13
N LEU A 46 -0.76 -2.41 -5.03
CA LEU A 46 -0.56 -1.51 -3.89
C LEU A 46 -0.45 -0.07 -4.38
N TRP A 47 -1.13 0.84 -3.68
CA TRP A 47 -1.01 2.28 -3.91
C TRP A 47 -0.56 2.97 -2.63
N PRO A 48 0.45 3.86 -2.71
CA PRO A 48 0.78 4.71 -1.59
C PRO A 48 -0.35 5.72 -1.35
N VAL A 49 -0.76 5.86 -0.09
CA VAL A 49 -1.74 6.85 0.33
C VAL A 49 -1.00 8.17 0.55
N VAL A 50 -1.40 9.21 -0.17
CA VAL A 50 -0.82 10.57 -0.04
C VAL A 50 -1.65 11.48 0.85
N ARG A 51 -2.92 11.13 1.10
CA ARG A 51 -3.88 11.94 1.85
C ARG A 51 -4.91 11.06 2.54
N LEU A 52 -5.22 11.40 3.79
CA LEU A 52 -6.33 10.85 4.56
C LEU A 52 -7.28 11.98 4.93
N ASP A 53 -8.55 11.80 4.59
CA ASP A 53 -9.64 12.70 4.92
C ASP A 53 -10.63 11.98 5.84
N ASP A 54 -11.39 12.73 6.64
CA ASP A 54 -12.55 12.19 7.34
C ASP A 54 -13.78 12.10 6.42
N SER A 55 -14.93 11.68 6.97
CA SER A 55 -16.17 11.53 6.22
C SER A 55 -16.71 12.84 5.63
N GLU A 56 -16.32 13.98 6.19
CA GLU A 56 -16.71 15.31 5.72
C GLU A 56 -15.71 15.86 4.68
N GLY A 57 -14.67 15.08 4.33
CA GLY A 57 -13.63 15.48 3.39
C GLY A 57 -12.56 16.40 4.01
N VAL A 58 -12.58 16.58 5.33
CA VAL A 58 -11.58 17.38 6.03
C VAL A 58 -10.29 16.58 6.15
N ARG A 59 -9.19 17.20 5.74
CA ARG A 59 -7.87 16.56 5.76
C ARG A 59 -7.42 16.29 7.19
N GLN A 60 -7.18 15.01 7.46
CA GLN A 60 -6.64 14.52 8.73
C GLN A 60 -5.12 14.36 8.66
N ARG A 61 -4.58 13.92 7.51
CA ARG A 61 -3.13 13.73 7.31
C ARG A 61 -2.72 13.73 5.84
N SER A 62 -1.44 14.02 5.58
CA SER A 62 -0.81 13.86 4.27
C SER A 62 0.56 13.23 4.38
N TRP A 63 0.93 12.43 3.40
CA TRP A 63 2.24 11.79 3.30
C TRP A 63 2.96 12.25 2.03
N VAL A 64 4.28 12.45 2.14
CA VAL A 64 5.14 12.75 0.99
C VAL A 64 5.57 11.44 0.34
N LEU A 65 5.28 11.29 -0.94
CA LEU A 65 5.67 10.11 -1.71
C LEU A 65 7.18 10.17 -2.06
N LYS A 66 7.96 9.25 -1.49
CA LYS A 66 9.40 9.07 -1.74
C LYS A 66 9.64 7.87 -2.66
N ALA A 67 10.77 7.88 -3.37
CA ALA A 67 11.17 6.77 -4.24
C ALA A 67 11.27 5.43 -3.49
N SER A 68 11.74 5.44 -2.23
CA SER A 68 11.82 4.24 -1.39
C SER A 68 10.47 3.58 -1.14
N GLN A 69 9.37 4.34 -1.12
CA GLN A 69 8.02 3.82 -0.90
C GLN A 69 7.45 3.13 -2.14
N ARG A 70 8.06 3.34 -3.32
CA ARG A 70 7.70 2.62 -4.55
C ARG A 70 8.28 1.21 -4.61
N VAL A 71 9.26 0.87 -3.76
CA VAL A 71 9.83 -0.48 -3.70
C VAL A 71 8.75 -1.50 -3.33
N LEU A 72 7.97 -1.22 -2.28
CA LEU A 72 6.88 -2.10 -1.86
C LEU A 72 5.78 -2.24 -2.94
N GLN A 73 5.47 -1.13 -3.63
CA GLN A 73 4.55 -1.15 -4.77
C GLN A 73 5.05 -2.04 -5.91
N ARG A 74 6.34 -1.94 -6.27
CA ARG A 74 6.97 -2.75 -7.31
C ARG A 74 6.89 -4.26 -6.99
N GLU A 75 7.13 -4.65 -5.74
CA GLU A 75 7.02 -6.06 -5.32
C GLU A 75 5.60 -6.61 -5.47
N ALA A 76 4.58 -5.83 -5.08
CA ALA A 76 3.18 -6.23 -5.29
C ALA A 76 2.82 -6.30 -6.77
N HIS A 77 3.30 -5.35 -7.58
CA HIS A 77 3.04 -5.33 -9.01
C HIS A 77 3.70 -6.52 -9.73
N ALA A 78 4.92 -6.89 -9.33
CA ALA A 78 5.61 -8.06 -9.84
C ALA A 78 4.85 -9.36 -9.53
N LEU A 79 4.26 -9.48 -8.34
CA LEU A 79 3.41 -10.62 -7.97
C LEU A 79 2.16 -10.75 -8.84
N LEU A 80 1.66 -9.63 -9.38
CA LEU A 80 0.48 -9.59 -10.25
C LEU A 80 0.85 -9.64 -11.74
N GLY A 81 2.14 -9.71 -12.09
CA GLY A 81 2.61 -9.79 -13.48
C GLY A 81 2.60 -8.45 -14.23
N TYR A 82 2.50 -7.32 -13.52
CA TYR A 82 2.67 -6.01 -14.16
C TYR A 82 4.11 -5.82 -14.65
N PRO A 83 4.32 -5.09 -15.75
CA PRO A 83 5.66 -4.79 -16.24
C PRO A 83 6.41 -3.94 -15.21
N ALA A 84 7.70 -4.26 -14.99
CA ALA A 84 8.58 -3.38 -14.27
C ALA A 84 8.77 -2.11 -15.10
N ILE A 85 8.29 -0.97 -14.61
CA ILE A 85 8.64 0.32 -15.20
C ILE A 85 10.15 0.49 -14.96
N GLY A 86 10.93 0.19 -16.00
CA GLY A 86 12.36 0.43 -16.04
C GLY A 86 12.63 1.91 -15.81
N GLU A 87 13.79 2.23 -15.24
CA GLU A 87 14.26 3.60 -15.08
C GLU A 87 14.56 4.22 -16.46
N GLU A 88 13.53 4.53 -17.24
CA GLU A 88 13.60 5.41 -18.42
C GLU A 88 12.17 5.72 -18.88
N GLY A 89 11.71 6.93 -18.55
CA GLY A 89 11.15 7.82 -19.57
C GLY A 89 9.72 7.64 -20.08
N GLU A 90 8.92 6.66 -19.69
CA GLU A 90 7.52 6.61 -20.13
C GLU A 90 6.53 6.59 -18.95
N CYS A 91 6.00 7.77 -18.67
CA CYS A 91 4.80 7.98 -17.87
C CYS A 91 3.63 7.28 -18.59
N CYS A 92 3.26 6.08 -18.13
CA CYS A 92 1.92 5.57 -18.39
C CYS A 92 1.02 6.08 -17.26
N ASP A 93 0.05 6.92 -17.64
CA ASP A 93 -1.09 7.28 -16.80
C ASP A 93 -1.78 6.00 -16.29
N TRP A 94 -1.68 5.77 -14.98
CA TRP A 94 -2.50 4.83 -14.22
C TRP A 94 -3.01 5.53 -12.96
#